data_AF-A0A4P8XLI4-F1
#
_entry.id   AF-A0A4P8XLI4-F1
#
_cell.length_a   1.000
_cell.length_b   1.000
_cell.length_c   1.000
_cell.angle_alpha   90.00
_cell.angle_beta   90.00
_cell.angle_gamma   90.00
#
_symmetry.space_group_name_H-M   'P 1'
#
loop_
_entity.id
_entity.type
_entity.pdbx_description
1 polymer ?
#
loop_
_entity_poly.entity_id
_entity_poly.type
_entity_poly.pdbx_seq_one_letter_code
_entity_poly.pdbx_strand_id
1 'polypeptide(L)' 'MRNRQQLTIRTNDGETLRGIPEACTDRVKLRNDHGIVHVPVADIEHVSRLIPLERKKDPSST' A
#
# COMPACT_ATOMS: atom_id res chain seq x y z
N MET A 1 -0.02 10.21 -15.45
CA MET A 1 0.85 10.00 -14.26
C MET A 1 0.39 8.73 -13.56
N ARG A 2 1.27 7.75 -13.32
CA ARG A 2 0.91 6.54 -12.57
C ARG A 2 0.91 6.94 -11.09
N ASN A 3 -0.28 7.15 -10.50
CA ASN A 3 -0.40 7.48 -9.09
C ASN A 3 0.32 6.42 -8.25
N ARG A 4 1.31 6.85 -7.46
CA ARG A 4 2.02 6.02 -6.48
C ARG A 4 1.09 5.78 -5.27
N GLN A 5 -0.01 5.07 -5.51
CA GLN A 5 -1.02 4.81 -4.49
C GLN A 5 -0.46 3.87 -3.43
N GLN A 6 -0.61 4.25 -2.17
CA GLN A 6 -0.25 3.41 -1.05
C GLN A 6 -1.28 2.27 -0.89
N LEU A 7 -0.78 1.07 -0.62
CA LEU A 7 -1.56 -0.14 -0.40
C LEU A 7 -1.22 -0.73 0.96
N THR A 8 -2.14 -1.58 1.42
CA THR A 8 -1.92 -2.53 2.49
C THR A 8 -2.07 -3.94 1.92
N ILE A 9 -1.13 -4.82 2.22
CA ILE A 9 -1.14 -6.24 1.88
C ILE A 9 -1.25 -7.01 3.20
N ARG A 10 -2.21 -7.91 3.29
CA ARG A 10 -2.32 -8.88 4.36
C ARG A 10 -1.90 -10.25 3.82
N THR A 11 -1.00 -10.91 4.52
CA THR A 11 -0.48 -12.23 4.16
C THR A 11 -1.21 -13.34 4.90
N ASN A 12 -1.08 -14.58 4.42
CA ASN A 12 -1.76 -15.76 4.96
C ASN A 12 -1.34 -16.12 6.40
N ASP A 13 -0.17 -15.65 6.86
CA ASP A 13 0.30 -15.76 8.24
C ASP A 13 -0.25 -14.66 9.18
N GLY A 14 -1.07 -13.75 8.62
CA GLY A 14 -1.66 -12.63 9.35
C GLY A 14 -0.78 -11.37 9.39
N GLU A 15 0.42 -11.37 8.80
CA GLU A 15 1.23 -10.15 8.71
C GLU A 15 0.54 -9.09 7.83
N THR A 16 0.74 -7.82 8.18
CA THR A 16 0.20 -6.69 7.42
C THR A 16 1.31 -5.74 7.00
N LEU A 17 1.55 -5.66 5.70
CA LEU A 17 2.57 -4.83 5.08
C LEU A 17 1.94 -3.62 4.40
N ARG A 18 2.49 -2.43 4.63
CA ARG A 18 2.01 -1.19 4.02
C ARG A 18 3.11 -0.55 3.19
N GLY A 19 2.79 -0.11 1.98
CA GLY A 19 3.78 0.53 1.11
C GLY A 19 3.26 0.90 -0.27
N ILE A 20 4.17 1.32 -1.15
CA ILE A 20 3.90 1.67 -2.54
C ILE A 20 4.35 0.50 -3.42
N PRO A 21 3.44 -0.11 -4.20
CA PRO A 21 3.82 -1.17 -5.14
C PRO A 21 4.63 -0.57 -6.30
N GLU A 22 5.74 -1.20 -6.64
CA GLU A 22 6.57 -0.81 -7.79
C GLU A 22 6.37 -1.73 -8.98
N ALA A 23 6.28 -3.04 -8.72
CA ALA A 23 6.10 -4.08 -9.73
C ALA A 23 5.31 -5.25 -9.12
N CYS A 24 4.57 -5.96 -9.98
CA CYS A 24 3.88 -7.19 -9.62
C CYS A 24 4.11 -8.20 -10.75
N THR A 25 4.75 -9.32 -10.42
CA THR A 25 4.93 -10.47 -11.30
C THR A 25 4.44 -11.71 -10.56
N ASP A 26 5.33 -12.64 -10.21
CA ASP A 26 5.07 -13.71 -9.23
C ASP A 26 5.17 -13.20 -7.78
N ARG A 27 5.84 -12.06 -7.58
CA ARG A 27 5.96 -11.35 -6.31
C ARG A 27 5.59 -9.88 -6.47
N VAL A 28 5.04 -9.29 -5.41
CA VAL A 28 4.83 -7.85 -5.29
C VAL A 28 6.09 -7.22 -4.71
N LYS A 29 6.70 -6.32 -5.49
CA LYS A 29 7.77 -5.44 -5.00
C LYS A 29 7.13 -4.24 -4.31
N LEU A 30 7.19 -4.21 -2.99
CA LEU A 30 6.58 -3.18 -2.15
C LEU A 30 7.68 -2.32 -1.52
N ARG A 31 7.67 -1.01 -1.77
CA ARG A 31 8.54 -0.06 -1.08
C ARG A 31 7.83 0.55 0.10
N ASN A 32 8.39 0.39 1.29
CA ASN A 32 7.91 0.96 2.55
C ASN A 32 9.01 1.83 3.20
N ASP A 33 8.74 2.33 4.41
CA ASP A 33 9.67 3.22 5.14
C ASP A 33 10.96 2.51 5.59
N HIS A 34 10.95 1.17 5.61
CA HIS A 34 12.10 0.34 6.00
C HIS A 34 12.91 -0.15 4.78
N GLY A 35 12.44 0.08 3.56
CA GLY A 35 13.11 -0.34 2.33
C GLY A 35 12.19 -1.04 1.34
N ILE A 36 12.74 -1.99 0.58
CA ILE A 36 12.00 -2.76 -0.41
C ILE A 36 11.76 -4.17 0.14
N VAL A 37 10.51 -4.61 0.10
CA VAL A 37 10.07 -5.95 0.48
C VAL A 37 9.49 -6.66 -0.74
N HIS A 38 9.74 -7.97 -0.85
CA HIS A 38 9.20 -8.81 -1.93
C HIS A 38 8.22 -9.83 -1.35
N VAL A 39 6.93 -9.63 -1.60
CA VAL A 39 5.85 -10.49 -1.09
C VAL A 39 5.42 -11.46 -2.18
N PRO A 40 5.58 -12.78 -2.03
CA PRO A 40 5.04 -13.74 -2.99
C PRO A 40 3.53 -13.60 -3.14
N VAL A 41 3.00 -13.62 -4.37
CA VAL A 41 1.55 -13.49 -4.60
C VAL A 41 0.79 -14.64 -3.95
N ALA A 42 1.39 -15.84 -3.88
CA ALA A 42 0.82 -17.00 -3.20
C ALA A 42 0.61 -16.79 -1.69
N ASP A 43 1.38 -15.90 -1.07
CA ASP A 43 1.31 -15.62 0.36
C ASP A 43 0.34 -14.49 0.69
N ILE A 44 -0.26 -13.83 -0.32
CA ILE A 44 -1.17 -12.70 -0.14
C ILE A 44 -2.60 -13.21 0.07
N GLU A 45 -3.14 -12.94 1.26
CA GLU A 45 -4.54 -13.18 1.60
C GLU A 45 -5.43 -12.07 1.04
N HIS A 46 -5.01 -10.80 1.22
CA HIS A 46 -5.83 -9.65 0.85
C HIS A 46 -5.01 -8.40 0.51
N VAL A 47 -5.54 -7.56 -0.39
CA VAL A 47 -4.94 -6.27 -0.76
C VAL A 47 -5.98 -5.17 -0.65
N SER A 48 -5.65 -4.09 0.05
CA SER A 48 -6.51 -2.92 0.21
C SER A 48 -5.80 -1.65 -0.26
N ARG A 49 -6.52 -0.75 -0.94
CA ARG A 49 -6.02 0.59 -1.28
C ARG A 49 -6.25 1.54 -0.12
N LEU A 50 -5.23 2.32 0.23
CA LEU A 50 -5.48 3.51 1.06
C LEU A 50 -6.03 4.63 0.20
N ILE A 51 -7.24 5.09 0.55
CA ILE A 51 -7.84 6.30 0.01
C ILE A 51 -7.55 7.42 1.01
N PRO A 52 -6.71 8.42 0.66
CA PRO A 52 -6.51 9.56 1.52
C PRO A 52 -7.84 10.31 1.64
N LEU A 53 -8.28 10.53 2.88
CA LEU A 53 -9.37 11.45 3.16
C LEU A 53 -8.78 12.86 3.11
N GLU A 54 -9.00 13.58 2.01
CA GLU A 54 -8.66 15.00 1.99
C GLU A 54 -9.53 15.71 3.03
N ARG A 55 -8.91 16.26 4.07
CA ARG A 55 -9.62 17.18 4.96
C ARG A 55 -10.03 18.37 4.09
N LYS A 56 -11.33 18.56 3.88
CA LYS A 56 -11.85 19.81 3.34
C LYS A 56 -11.22 20.94 4.15
N LYS A 57 -10.56 21.88 3.48
CA LYS A 57 -10.07 23.11 4.10
C LYS A 57 -11.27 23.72 4.84
N ASP A 58 -11.16 23.83 6.16
CA ASP A 58 -12.21 24.40 6.98
C ASP A 58 -12.44 25.84 6.50
N PRO A 59 -13.65 26.20 6.01
CA PRO A 59 -13.91 27.55 5.52
C PRO A 59 -13.87 28.61 6.64
N SER A 60 -13.74 28.16 7.89
CA SER A 60 -13.65 28.97 9.10
C SER A 60 -12.23 29.46 9.44
N SER A 61 -11.20 29.03 8.71
CA SER A 61 -9.84 29.57 8.87
C SER A 61 -9.67 30.84 8.02
N THR A 62 -10.23 31.95 8.47
CA THR A 62 -9.89 33.32 8.01
C THR A 62 -9.69 34.19 9.24
#